data_AF-A0A642BW82-F1
#
_entry.id   AF-A0A642BW82-F1
#
_cell.length_a   1.000
_cell.length_b   1.000
_cell.length_c   1.000
_cell.angle_alpha   90.00
_cell.angle_beta   90.00
_cell.angle_gamma   90.00
#
_symmetry.space_group_name_H-M   'P 1'
#
loop_
_entity.id
_entity.type
_entity.pdbx_description
1 polymer ?
#
loop_
_entity_poly.entity_id
_entity_poly.type
_entity_poly.pdbx_seq_one_letter_code
_entity_poly.pdbx_strand_id
1 'polypeptide(L)'
;EKYIPPKLRNMFIRDVTAEYMPTIDIRISLQESLKSGQSPFIAIYDGNNWTPVYWGKIAGSHVVFERMGLNTCYIALAYDSNGNAIPISKPFLASASKHIQFIEPDTSAFRTIRLNRKYPLGDNVFSIRKKITGGIIETSENREFDHTKKIAELPQGNLTNGTVFLDKNAEYRYWRFTSSDTSQCDMAEIYFYDEHDSIIQGNIIKCTNSIFDKSNNAANIADGDQLTNFSAKGEDWVGFDFCRPVNISKISYIRRCDGNSIQPGLEYSLYYWDNNNWQLINTKIANDVFIEFENVPQKALLAIKCSQGKQQRIFVCDEDNKIDWY
;
A
#
# COMPACT_ATOMS: atom_id res chain seq x y z
N GLU A 1 -16.32 -5.53 -38.37
CA GLU A 1 -15.26 -4.50 -38.31
C GLU A 1 -14.22 -4.90 -37.29
N LYS A 2 -12.97 -4.43 -37.41
CA LYS A 2 -11.93 -4.66 -36.39
C LYS A 2 -12.15 -3.71 -35.22
N TYR A 3 -12.24 -4.25 -34.00
CA TYR A 3 -12.30 -3.41 -32.81
C TYR A 3 -10.94 -2.79 -32.53
N ILE A 4 -10.92 -1.47 -32.30
CA ILE A 4 -9.75 -0.73 -31.83
C ILE A 4 -10.11 -0.13 -30.46
N PRO A 5 -9.29 -0.29 -29.42
CA PRO A 5 -9.54 0.34 -28.12
C PRO A 5 -9.63 1.87 -28.23
N PRO A 6 -10.58 2.55 -27.55
CA PRO A 6 -10.80 3.99 -27.71
C PRO A 6 -9.56 4.87 -27.56
N LYS A 7 -8.68 4.56 -26.61
CA LYS A 7 -7.42 5.31 -26.37
C LYS A 7 -6.43 5.23 -27.54
N LEU A 8 -6.58 4.24 -28.43
CA LEU A 8 -5.70 3.99 -29.57
C LEU A 8 -6.37 4.30 -30.93
N ARG A 9 -7.57 4.89 -30.94
CA ARG A 9 -8.31 5.22 -32.19
C ARG A 9 -7.82 6.50 -32.90
N ASN A 10 -6.91 7.25 -32.29
CA ASN A 10 -6.44 8.51 -32.85
C ASN A 10 -5.17 8.30 -33.69
N MET A 11 -5.29 8.49 -35.00
CA MET A 11 -4.19 8.34 -35.96
C MET A 11 -3.12 9.43 -35.89
N PHE A 12 -3.36 10.52 -35.14
CA PHE A 12 -2.41 11.61 -34.94
C PHE A 12 -1.58 11.45 -33.66
N ILE A 13 -1.60 10.26 -33.03
CA ILE A 13 -0.76 9.93 -31.88
C ILE A 13 0.55 9.29 -32.37
N ARG A 14 1.67 9.74 -31.79
CA ARG A 14 2.99 9.14 -31.96
C ARG A 14 3.47 8.60 -30.61
N ASP A 15 4.00 7.38 -30.62
CA ASP A 15 4.72 6.84 -29.47
C ASP A 15 6.08 7.54 -29.31
N VAL A 16 6.29 8.14 -28.14
CA VAL A 16 7.51 8.86 -27.74
C VAL A 16 8.19 8.21 -26.53
N THR A 17 7.81 6.99 -26.13
CA THR A 17 8.33 6.30 -24.93
C THR A 17 9.86 6.26 -24.90
N ALA A 18 10.48 5.94 -26.05
CA ALA A 18 11.93 5.87 -26.19
C ALA A 18 12.66 7.23 -26.07
N GLU A 19 11.94 8.35 -26.08
CA GLU A 19 12.49 9.69 -25.84
C GLU A 19 12.61 9.99 -24.33
N TYR A 20 11.88 9.26 -23.47
CA TYR A 20 11.83 9.47 -22.03
C TYR A 20 12.47 8.34 -21.21
N MET A 21 12.57 7.13 -21.75
CA MET A 21 13.13 5.98 -21.03
C MET A 21 13.73 4.92 -21.95
N PRO A 22 14.62 4.05 -21.43
CA PRO A 22 15.06 2.86 -22.14
C PRO A 22 13.89 1.95 -22.49
N THR A 23 13.98 1.28 -23.64
CA THR A 23 12.93 0.41 -24.16
C THR A 23 13.45 -0.96 -24.61
N ILE A 24 12.51 -1.88 -24.84
CA ILE A 24 12.70 -3.21 -25.41
C ILE A 24 11.58 -3.54 -26.41
N ASP A 25 11.91 -4.28 -27.46
CA ASP A 25 10.90 -4.90 -28.32
C ASP A 25 10.45 -6.22 -27.70
N ILE A 26 9.16 -6.31 -27.38
CA ILE A 26 8.56 -7.44 -26.68
C ILE A 26 7.98 -8.40 -27.71
N ARG A 27 8.46 -9.64 -27.68
CA ARG A 27 7.97 -10.72 -28.55
C ARG A 27 7.17 -11.73 -27.74
N ILE A 28 5.89 -11.85 -28.04
CA ILE A 28 4.98 -12.82 -27.40
C ILE A 28 4.65 -13.93 -28.39
N SER A 29 4.94 -15.16 -27.99
CA SER A 29 4.55 -16.35 -28.74
C SER A 29 3.05 -16.59 -28.62
N LEU A 30 2.39 -16.81 -29.75
CA LEU A 30 0.98 -17.18 -29.79
C LEU A 30 0.88 -18.70 -29.74
N GLN A 31 0.11 -19.23 -28.78
CA GLN A 31 -0.21 -20.66 -28.74
C GLN A 31 -1.16 -21.05 -29.89
N GLU A 32 -2.07 -20.15 -30.24
CA GLU A 32 -2.99 -20.29 -31.37
C GLU A 32 -3.01 -19.01 -32.21
N SER A 33 -3.19 -19.14 -33.51
CA SER A 33 -3.38 -18.00 -34.40
C SER A 33 -4.60 -17.18 -33.99
N LEU A 34 -4.47 -15.85 -34.00
CA LEU A 34 -5.59 -14.96 -33.73
C LEU A 34 -6.70 -15.17 -34.76
N LYS A 35 -7.96 -15.15 -34.30
CA LYS A 35 -9.13 -15.33 -35.16
C LYS A 35 -9.27 -14.13 -36.11
N SER A 36 -9.95 -14.35 -37.24
CA SER A 36 -10.25 -13.28 -38.19
C SER A 36 -10.93 -12.09 -37.48
N GLY A 37 -10.42 -10.88 -37.71
CA GLY A 37 -10.92 -9.65 -37.09
C GLY A 37 -10.29 -9.29 -35.75
N GLN A 38 -9.56 -10.20 -35.09
CA GLN A 38 -8.83 -9.89 -33.86
C GLN A 38 -7.52 -9.15 -34.16
N SER A 39 -7.17 -8.22 -33.29
CA SER A 39 -5.89 -7.50 -33.34
C SER A 39 -5.23 -7.55 -31.96
N PRO A 40 -3.90 -7.76 -31.89
CA PRO A 40 -3.21 -7.84 -30.62
C PRO A 40 -2.83 -6.46 -30.09
N PHE A 41 -2.93 -6.30 -28.78
CA PHE A 41 -2.56 -5.12 -28.04
C PHE A 41 -1.76 -5.53 -26.80
N ILE A 42 -0.88 -4.66 -26.35
CA ILE A 42 -0.22 -4.79 -25.05
C ILE A 42 -0.84 -3.79 -24.09
N ALA A 43 -1.08 -4.24 -22.87
CA ALA A 43 -1.83 -3.51 -21.85
C ALA A 43 -1.04 -3.44 -20.55
N ILE A 44 -1.27 -2.35 -19.82
CA ILE A 44 -0.80 -2.15 -18.44
C ILE A 44 -1.99 -2.17 -17.49
N TYR A 45 -1.76 -2.45 -16.22
CA TYR A 45 -2.82 -2.35 -15.21
C TYR A 45 -2.98 -0.90 -14.76
N ASP A 46 -4.18 -0.33 -14.90
CA ASP A 46 -4.45 1.08 -14.55
C ASP A 46 -4.98 1.28 -13.12
N GLY A 47 -4.90 0.23 -12.30
CA GLY A 47 -5.48 0.18 -10.97
C GLY A 47 -6.88 -0.45 -10.94
N ASN A 48 -7.55 -0.60 -12.08
CA ASN A 48 -8.84 -1.30 -12.15
C ASN A 48 -8.83 -2.40 -13.21
N ASN A 49 -8.32 -2.09 -14.41
CA ASN A 49 -8.38 -2.96 -15.57
C ASN A 49 -7.02 -3.02 -16.30
N TRP A 50 -6.85 -4.07 -17.10
CA TRP A 50 -5.81 -4.11 -18.12
C TRP A 50 -6.20 -3.17 -19.26
N THR A 51 -5.50 -2.04 -19.36
CA THR A 51 -5.76 -0.99 -20.34
C THR A 51 -4.71 -1.05 -21.46
N PRO A 52 -5.12 -1.20 -22.73
CA PRO A 52 -4.22 -1.28 -23.87
C PRO A 52 -3.51 0.06 -24.09
N VAL A 53 -2.20 -0.01 -24.32
CA VAL A 53 -1.32 1.15 -24.53
C VAL A 53 -0.63 1.14 -25.89
N TYR A 54 -0.54 -0.01 -26.54
CA TYR A 54 0.12 -0.13 -27.85
C TYR A 54 -0.43 -1.32 -28.65
N TRP A 55 -0.37 -1.25 -29.99
CA TRP A 55 -0.80 -2.34 -30.88
C TRP A 55 0.39 -3.19 -31.32
N GLY A 56 0.17 -4.49 -31.49
CA GLY A 56 1.22 -5.43 -31.92
C GLY A 56 1.23 -5.67 -33.42
N LYS A 57 2.39 -5.98 -33.98
CA LYS A 57 2.54 -6.51 -35.34
C LYS A 57 2.63 -8.03 -35.28
N ILE A 58 1.78 -8.72 -36.05
CA ILE A 58 1.83 -10.18 -36.18
C ILE A 58 2.98 -10.55 -37.11
N ALA A 59 3.89 -11.40 -36.64
CA ALA A 59 5.04 -11.91 -37.38
C ALA A 59 5.11 -13.44 -37.24
N GLY A 60 4.49 -14.16 -38.17
CA GLY A 60 4.35 -15.61 -38.10
C GLY A 60 3.53 -16.03 -36.87
N SER A 61 4.12 -16.87 -36.01
CA SER A 61 3.51 -17.37 -34.76
C SER A 61 3.72 -16.45 -33.55
N HIS A 62 4.15 -15.20 -33.76
CA HIS A 62 4.43 -14.27 -32.66
C HIS A 62 3.81 -12.90 -32.93
N VAL A 63 3.62 -12.14 -31.85
CA VAL A 63 3.32 -10.72 -31.89
C VAL A 63 4.53 -9.95 -31.38
N VAL A 64 4.89 -8.87 -32.09
CA VAL A 64 5.94 -7.95 -31.68
C VAL A 64 5.32 -6.62 -31.27
N PHE A 65 5.66 -6.15 -30.07
CA PHE A 65 5.36 -4.82 -29.56
C PHE A 65 6.67 -4.04 -29.46
N GLU A 66 6.81 -2.99 -30.27
CA GLU A 66 8.05 -2.25 -30.41
C GLU A 66 8.19 -1.17 -29.32
N ARG A 67 9.41 -0.93 -28.85
CA ARG A 67 9.79 0.20 -27.99
C ARG A 67 8.99 0.29 -26.68
N MET A 68 8.67 -0.85 -26.07
CA MET A 68 7.98 -0.90 -24.78
C MET A 68 8.90 -0.46 -23.64
N GLY A 69 8.35 0.30 -22.68
CA GLY A 69 9.07 0.77 -21.50
C GLY A 69 9.52 -0.37 -20.58
N LEU A 70 10.67 -0.19 -19.93
CA LEU A 70 11.17 -1.14 -18.93
C LEU A 70 10.54 -0.90 -17.55
N ASN A 71 10.77 -1.84 -16.64
CA ASN A 71 10.25 -1.89 -15.28
C ASN A 71 8.71 -1.79 -15.20
N THR A 72 8.03 -2.44 -16.14
CA THR A 72 6.57 -2.37 -16.28
C THR A 72 5.97 -3.77 -16.40
N CYS A 73 4.89 -4.03 -15.67
CA CYS A 73 4.10 -5.24 -15.82
C CYS A 73 3.10 -5.07 -16.96
N TYR A 74 3.16 -5.97 -17.93
CA TYR A 74 2.32 -5.98 -19.11
C TYR A 74 1.50 -7.26 -19.20
N ILE A 75 0.43 -7.21 -20.00
CA ILE A 75 -0.25 -8.39 -20.54
C ILE A 75 -0.55 -8.15 -22.02
N ALA A 76 -0.50 -9.18 -22.85
CA ALA A 76 -0.98 -9.10 -24.23
C ALA A 76 -2.45 -9.52 -24.29
N LEU A 77 -3.26 -8.74 -25.00
CA LEU A 77 -4.70 -8.93 -25.19
C LEU A 77 -5.02 -8.96 -26.68
N ALA A 78 -6.00 -9.77 -27.06
CA ALA A 78 -6.75 -9.61 -28.30
C ALA A 78 -8.14 -9.04 -27.97
N TYR A 79 -8.77 -8.38 -28.93
CA TYR A 79 -10.16 -7.95 -28.81
C TYR A 79 -11.02 -8.67 -29.84
N ASP A 80 -12.19 -9.16 -29.41
CA ASP A 80 -13.23 -9.63 -30.33
C ASP A 80 -13.97 -8.46 -31.01
N SER A 81 -14.89 -8.76 -31.92
CA SER A 81 -15.68 -7.76 -32.63
C SER A 81 -16.61 -6.94 -31.72
N ASN A 82 -16.93 -7.45 -30.53
CA ASN A 82 -17.79 -6.80 -29.55
C ASN A 82 -16.98 -5.91 -28.57
N GLY A 83 -15.64 -5.94 -28.66
CA GLY A 83 -14.75 -5.19 -27.77
C GLY A 83 -14.44 -5.91 -26.46
N ASN A 84 -14.70 -7.21 -26.34
CA ASN A 84 -14.26 -7.99 -25.18
C ASN A 84 -12.76 -8.26 -25.28
N ALA A 85 -12.04 -7.99 -24.19
CA ALA A 85 -10.62 -8.30 -24.08
C ALA A 85 -10.43 -9.79 -23.78
N ILE A 86 -9.55 -10.44 -24.55
CA ILE A 86 -9.17 -11.84 -24.41
C ILE A 86 -7.66 -11.89 -24.19
N PRO A 87 -7.18 -12.28 -23.01
CA PRO A 87 -5.75 -12.44 -22.78
C PRO A 87 -5.15 -13.47 -23.75
N ILE A 88 -4.06 -13.10 -24.40
CA ILE A 88 -3.27 -13.95 -25.31
C ILE A 88 -1.86 -14.22 -24.77
N SER A 89 -1.56 -13.71 -23.57
CA SER A 89 -0.40 -14.05 -22.78
C SER A 89 -0.75 -14.08 -21.29
N LYS A 90 0.10 -14.72 -20.49
CA LYS A 90 0.17 -14.46 -19.04
C LYS A 90 0.68 -13.03 -18.80
N PRO A 91 0.42 -12.41 -17.64
CA PRO A 91 1.11 -11.18 -17.25
C PRO A 91 2.63 -11.41 -17.20
N PHE A 92 3.41 -10.38 -17.51
CA PHE A 92 4.86 -10.47 -17.48
C PHE A 92 5.52 -9.13 -17.13
N LEU A 93 6.66 -9.20 -16.46
CA LEU A 93 7.51 -8.06 -16.19
C LEU A 93 8.52 -7.87 -17.33
N ALA A 94 8.53 -6.68 -17.94
CA ALA A 94 9.66 -6.22 -18.72
C ALA A 94 10.66 -5.55 -17.76
N SER A 95 11.68 -6.27 -17.31
CA SER A 95 12.60 -5.80 -16.26
C SER A 95 13.56 -4.69 -16.74
N ALA A 96 14.15 -3.95 -15.80
CA ALA A 96 15.19 -2.95 -16.09
C ALA A 96 16.41 -3.53 -16.83
N SER A 97 16.68 -4.83 -16.68
CA SER A 97 17.76 -5.55 -17.36
C SER A 97 17.38 -6.08 -18.75
N LYS A 98 16.22 -5.68 -19.29
CA LYS A 98 15.69 -6.12 -20.60
C LYS A 98 15.37 -7.61 -20.68
N HIS A 99 15.04 -8.24 -19.55
CA HIS A 99 14.49 -9.59 -19.51
C HIS A 99 12.98 -9.55 -19.35
N ILE A 100 12.29 -10.45 -20.07
CA ILE A 100 10.85 -10.71 -19.92
C ILE A 100 10.67 -11.88 -18.96
N GLN A 101 9.94 -11.66 -17.87
CA GLN A 101 9.61 -12.69 -16.90
C GLN A 101 8.09 -12.83 -16.78
N PHE A 102 7.56 -13.95 -17.22
CA PHE A 102 6.14 -14.26 -17.03
C PHE A 102 5.84 -14.50 -15.55
N ILE A 103 4.69 -13.99 -15.11
CA ILE A 103 4.18 -14.12 -13.76
C ILE A 103 3.05 -15.15 -13.81
N GLU A 104 3.27 -16.28 -13.14
CA GLU A 104 2.35 -17.40 -13.10
C GLU A 104 2.21 -17.87 -11.66
N PRO A 105 0.98 -17.93 -11.12
CA PRO A 105 0.77 -18.46 -9.79
C PRO A 105 1.14 -19.95 -9.75
N ASP A 106 1.92 -20.33 -8.75
CA ASP A 106 2.12 -21.72 -8.38
C ASP A 106 1.03 -22.12 -7.37
N THR A 107 0.00 -22.81 -7.86
CA THR A 107 -1.14 -23.27 -7.07
C THR A 107 -0.90 -24.62 -6.40
N SER A 108 0.30 -25.19 -6.53
CA SER A 108 0.71 -26.38 -5.77
C SER A 108 1.28 -26.03 -4.40
N ALA A 109 1.67 -24.76 -4.20
CA ALA A 109 2.26 -24.25 -2.96
C ALA A 109 1.61 -22.94 -2.52
N PHE A 110 1.24 -22.86 -1.25
CA PHE A 110 0.58 -21.70 -0.66
C PHE A 110 1.34 -21.18 0.55
N ARG A 111 1.15 -19.89 0.86
CA ARG A 111 1.76 -19.26 2.03
C ARG A 111 0.88 -18.17 2.63
N THR A 112 1.27 -17.72 3.82
CA THR A 112 0.76 -16.50 4.42
C THR A 112 1.64 -15.32 4.02
N ILE A 113 1.02 -14.23 3.58
CA ILE A 113 1.69 -12.95 3.38
C ILE A 113 1.17 -11.91 4.38
N ARG A 114 2.03 -10.99 4.80
CA ARG A 114 1.67 -9.85 5.64
C ARG A 114 1.82 -8.55 4.86
N LEU A 115 0.78 -7.73 4.85
CA LEU A 115 0.77 -6.42 4.21
C LEU A 115 0.62 -5.35 5.28
N ASN A 116 1.44 -4.31 5.20
CA ASN A 116 1.35 -3.11 6.05
C ASN A 116 0.87 -1.88 5.27
N ARG A 117 0.74 -1.99 3.94
CA ARG A 117 0.24 -0.95 3.04
C ARG A 117 -0.55 -1.54 1.88
N LYS A 118 -1.45 -0.74 1.32
CA LYS A 118 -2.25 -1.05 0.11
C LYS A 118 -1.71 -0.40 -1.19
N TYR A 119 -0.68 0.43 -1.08
CA TYR A 119 -0.06 1.14 -2.20
C TYR A 119 1.41 1.47 -1.86
N PRO A 120 2.32 1.55 -2.85
CA PRO A 120 3.71 1.91 -2.60
C PRO A 120 3.85 3.26 -1.92
N LEU A 121 4.95 3.43 -1.18
CA LEU A 121 5.30 4.70 -0.58
C LEU A 121 5.72 5.69 -1.66
N GLY A 122 5.04 6.85 -1.72
CA GLY A 122 5.32 7.90 -2.70
C GLY A 122 6.29 8.97 -2.19
N ASP A 123 6.83 9.76 -3.14
CA ASP A 123 7.76 10.87 -2.88
C ASP A 123 7.19 11.93 -1.93
N ASN A 124 5.86 12.10 -1.92
CA ASN A 124 5.16 12.99 -1.01
C ASN A 124 5.46 12.64 0.46
N VAL A 125 5.50 11.36 0.83
CA VAL A 125 5.82 10.93 2.20
C VAL A 125 7.33 11.11 2.48
N PHE A 126 8.19 10.78 1.52
CA PHE A 126 9.64 11.00 1.64
C PHE A 126 10.01 12.48 1.82
N SER A 127 9.25 13.38 1.19
CA SER A 127 9.45 14.84 1.29
C SER A 127 9.25 15.36 2.71
N ILE A 128 8.35 14.73 3.48
CA ILE A 128 8.04 15.12 4.87
C ILE A 128 8.80 14.28 5.91
N ARG A 129 9.70 13.37 5.50
CA ARG A 129 10.38 12.41 6.40
C ARG A 129 10.87 13.02 7.73
N LYS A 130 11.50 14.20 7.69
CA LYS A 130 12.03 14.87 8.89
C LYS A 130 10.95 15.19 9.93
N LYS A 131 9.70 15.40 9.51
CA LYS A 131 8.55 15.71 10.36
C LYS A 131 7.84 14.47 10.89
N ILE A 132 8.14 13.29 10.36
CA ILE A 132 7.45 12.04 10.72
C ILE A 132 8.43 11.02 11.27
N THR A 133 9.62 11.44 11.70
CA THR A 133 10.67 10.54 12.17
C THR A 133 10.81 10.66 13.69
N GLY A 134 11.05 9.55 14.37
CA GLY A 134 11.18 9.53 15.83
C GLY A 134 9.82 9.66 16.52
N GLY A 135 9.79 10.37 17.64
CA GLY A 135 8.65 10.44 18.54
C GLY A 135 8.79 9.49 19.72
N ILE A 136 8.25 9.92 20.86
CA ILE A 136 8.36 9.21 22.15
C ILE A 136 6.96 8.94 22.67
N ILE A 137 6.76 7.73 23.17
CA ILE A 137 5.60 7.34 23.96
C ILE A 137 6.03 7.24 25.42
N GLU A 138 5.32 7.96 26.28
CA GLU A 138 5.59 8.02 27.70
C GLU A 138 4.33 7.76 28.52
N THR A 139 4.54 7.43 29.79
CA THR A 139 3.48 7.32 30.77
C THR A 139 3.80 8.13 32.03
N SER A 140 2.76 8.43 32.83
CA SER A 140 2.83 9.22 34.06
C SER A 140 1.76 8.78 35.06
N GLU A 141 2.03 9.01 36.35
CA GLU A 141 1.05 8.85 37.45
C GLU A 141 0.13 10.07 37.58
N ASN A 142 0.49 11.20 36.96
CA ASN A 142 -0.27 12.45 36.99
C ASN A 142 -0.61 12.96 35.58
N ARG A 143 -1.69 13.74 35.49
CA ARG A 143 -2.23 14.29 34.24
C ARG A 143 -1.32 15.33 33.57
N GLU A 144 -0.48 16.02 34.34
CA GLU A 144 0.37 17.11 33.86
C GLU A 144 1.70 16.61 33.26
N PHE A 145 2.03 15.33 33.49
CA PHE A 145 3.27 14.68 33.05
C PHE A 145 4.55 15.35 33.59
N ASP A 146 4.53 15.80 34.85
CA ASP A 146 5.69 16.39 35.54
C ASP A 146 6.85 15.37 35.73
N HIS A 147 6.49 14.09 35.85
CA HIS A 147 7.42 12.98 35.94
C HIS A 147 6.98 11.88 35.00
N THR A 148 7.76 11.65 33.94
CA THR A 148 7.44 10.64 32.94
C THR A 148 8.37 9.44 33.01
N LYS A 149 7.80 8.29 32.66
CA LYS A 149 8.56 7.10 32.29
C LYS A 149 8.48 6.95 30.77
N LYS A 150 9.64 6.99 30.11
CA LYS A 150 9.74 6.65 28.68
C LYS A 150 9.39 5.18 28.50
N ILE A 151 8.37 4.89 27.70
CA ILE A 151 7.95 3.53 27.37
C ILE A 151 8.55 3.10 26.04
N ALA A 152 8.50 3.98 25.04
CA ALA A 152 9.01 3.67 23.72
C ALA A 152 9.58 4.89 23.03
N GLU A 153 10.57 4.67 22.18
CA GLU A 153 11.02 5.62 21.19
C GLU A 153 10.79 5.01 19.81
N LEU A 154 10.04 5.71 18.97
CA LEU A 154 9.65 5.17 17.67
C LEU A 154 10.85 5.19 16.72
N PRO A 155 10.97 4.18 15.83
CA PRO A 155 12.12 4.04 14.95
C PRO A 155 12.28 5.22 14.00
N GLN A 156 13.54 5.58 13.75
CA GLN A 156 13.92 6.65 12.82
C GLN A 156 13.83 6.19 11.34
N GLY A 157 13.98 4.89 11.07
CA GLY A 157 14.03 4.38 9.69
C GLY A 157 12.68 4.04 9.06
N ASN A 158 11.62 3.93 9.86
CA ASN A 158 10.30 3.53 9.39
C ASN A 158 9.35 4.74 9.30
N LEU A 159 8.95 5.07 8.07
CA LEU A 159 8.20 6.30 7.73
C LEU A 159 6.68 6.11 7.67
N THR A 160 6.15 4.92 7.97
CA THR A 160 4.73 4.62 7.72
C THR A 160 4.00 4.27 9.01
N ASN A 161 3.98 3.00 9.37
CA ASN A 161 3.28 2.48 10.54
C ASN A 161 4.18 1.51 11.28
N GLY A 162 3.84 1.20 12.52
CA GLY A 162 4.54 0.19 13.28
C GLY A 162 3.83 -0.16 14.56
N THR A 163 4.43 -1.11 15.28
CA THR A 163 3.91 -1.63 16.53
C THR A 163 5.05 -1.71 17.54
N VAL A 164 4.78 -1.28 18.76
CA VAL A 164 5.65 -1.46 19.92
C VAL A 164 4.96 -2.42 20.88
N PHE A 165 5.64 -3.50 21.24
CA PHE A 165 5.16 -4.47 22.23
C PHE A 165 5.67 -4.08 23.61
N LEU A 166 4.80 -4.22 24.62
CA LEU A 166 5.07 -3.84 26.00
C LEU A 166 5.00 -5.06 26.92
N ASP A 167 5.68 -4.97 28.06
CA ASP A 167 5.59 -5.97 29.12
C ASP A 167 4.22 -5.92 29.82
N LYS A 168 3.55 -7.08 29.88
CA LYS A 168 2.18 -7.23 30.42
C LYS A 168 2.06 -7.08 31.95
N ASN A 169 3.05 -6.54 32.64
CA ASN A 169 3.09 -6.48 34.11
C ASN A 169 3.01 -5.06 34.68
N ALA A 170 2.75 -4.05 33.85
CA ALA A 170 2.67 -2.67 34.29
C ALA A 170 1.34 -2.02 33.84
N GLU A 171 0.63 -1.44 34.79
CA GLU A 171 -0.60 -0.72 34.55
C GLU A 171 -0.37 0.78 34.69
N TYR A 172 -0.86 1.55 33.73
CA TYR A 172 -0.74 3.00 33.77
C TYR A 172 -2.02 3.67 33.30
N ARG A 173 -2.35 4.81 33.90
CA ARG A 173 -3.56 5.58 33.56
C ARG A 173 -3.32 6.63 32.48
N TYR A 174 -2.20 7.35 32.56
CA TYR A 174 -1.90 8.47 31.67
C TYR A 174 -0.79 8.09 30.70
N TRP A 175 -1.03 8.33 29.42
CA TRP A 175 -0.09 8.09 28.34
C TRP A 175 0.05 9.34 27.50
N ARG A 176 1.23 9.62 26.94
CA ARG A 176 1.40 10.71 25.97
C ARG A 176 2.32 10.36 24.83
N PHE A 177 2.09 11.06 23.73
CA PHE A 177 2.96 11.12 22.56
C PHE A 177 3.57 12.52 22.44
N THR A 178 4.88 12.58 22.24
CA THR A 178 5.64 13.82 22.01
C THR A 178 6.78 13.60 21.00
N SER A 179 7.42 14.68 20.56
CA SER A 179 8.58 14.61 19.66
C SER A 179 9.83 14.15 20.40
N SER A 180 10.70 13.39 19.73
CA SER A 180 11.95 12.88 20.32
C SER A 180 13.06 13.92 20.48
N ASP A 181 13.07 14.96 19.63
CA ASP A 181 14.11 15.98 19.58
C ASP A 181 13.56 17.40 19.70
N THR A 182 12.30 17.53 20.16
CA THR A 182 11.54 18.79 20.26
C THR A 182 11.32 19.54 18.93
N SER A 183 11.75 19.01 17.78
CA SER A 183 11.53 19.71 16.50
C SER A 183 10.08 19.60 16.02
N GLN A 184 9.73 18.45 15.46
CA GLN A 184 8.37 18.12 15.01
C GLN A 184 8.23 16.61 14.78
N CYS A 185 7.20 15.99 15.34
CA CYS A 185 6.77 14.65 14.95
C CYS A 185 5.26 14.61 14.69
N ASP A 186 4.87 14.40 13.44
CA ASP A 186 3.49 14.30 12.97
C ASP A 186 3.02 12.84 13.07
N MET A 187 1.86 12.65 13.70
CA MET A 187 1.24 11.35 13.91
C MET A 187 -0.22 11.41 13.46
N ALA A 188 -0.63 10.44 12.62
CA ALA A 188 -2.00 10.34 12.16
C ALA A 188 -2.85 9.52 13.13
N GLU A 189 -2.38 8.34 13.54
CA GLU A 189 -3.17 7.47 14.41
C GLU A 189 -2.29 6.77 15.44
N ILE A 190 -2.78 6.62 16.68
CA ILE A 190 -2.23 5.73 17.71
C ILE A 190 -3.35 4.84 18.26
N TYR A 191 -3.08 3.54 18.30
CA TYR A 191 -3.96 2.51 18.83
C TYR A 191 -3.31 1.84 20.04
N PHE A 192 -4.01 1.81 21.15
CA PHE A 192 -3.62 1.08 22.35
C PHE A 192 -4.39 -0.22 22.43
N TYR A 193 -3.68 -1.33 22.66
CA TYR A 193 -4.28 -2.66 22.74
C TYR A 193 -4.15 -3.23 24.15
N ASP A 194 -5.23 -3.83 24.65
CA ASP A 194 -5.20 -4.61 25.88
C ASP A 194 -4.58 -6.01 25.68
N GLU A 195 -4.58 -6.83 26.72
CA GLU A 195 -4.04 -8.19 26.69
C GLU A 195 -4.81 -9.18 25.80
N HIS A 196 -6.02 -8.80 25.37
CA HIS A 196 -6.89 -9.58 24.49
C HIS A 196 -6.84 -9.07 23.03
N ASP A 197 -5.83 -8.28 22.68
CA ASP A 197 -5.68 -7.64 21.36
C ASP A 197 -6.89 -6.75 20.97
N SER A 198 -7.61 -6.22 21.96
CA SER A 198 -8.72 -5.28 21.74
C SER A 198 -8.24 -3.84 21.85
N ILE A 199 -8.67 -2.99 20.91
CA ILE A 199 -8.36 -1.55 20.94
C ILE A 199 -9.12 -0.91 22.11
N ILE A 200 -8.39 -0.21 22.98
CA ILE A 200 -8.94 0.58 24.07
C ILE A 200 -8.70 2.07 23.82
N GLN A 201 -9.67 2.90 24.20
CA GLN A 201 -9.64 4.34 23.98
C GLN A 201 -9.55 5.10 25.31
N GLY A 202 -8.60 6.03 25.39
CA GLY A 202 -8.50 7.00 26.48
C GLY A 202 -9.09 8.35 26.07
N ASN A 203 -9.48 9.16 27.05
CA ASN A 203 -9.90 10.53 26.80
C ASN A 203 -8.70 11.38 26.37
N ILE A 204 -8.83 12.08 25.25
CA ILE A 204 -7.75 12.96 24.77
C ILE A 204 -7.53 14.11 25.74
N ILE A 205 -6.28 14.24 26.19
CA ILE A 205 -5.76 15.35 26.99
C ILE A 205 -4.60 15.99 26.23
N LYS A 206 -4.32 17.26 26.48
CA LYS A 206 -3.28 18.00 25.74
C LYS A 206 -2.60 19.00 26.64
N CYS A 207 -1.39 19.40 26.25
CA CYS A 207 -0.69 20.50 26.91
C CYS A 207 -1.54 21.78 26.86
N THR A 208 -1.70 22.42 28.03
CA THR A 208 -2.49 23.66 28.22
C THR A 208 -1.76 24.92 27.77
N ASN A 209 -0.42 24.91 27.69
CA ASN A 209 0.42 26.07 27.39
C ASN A 209 0.83 26.20 25.91
N SER A 210 0.30 25.33 25.05
CA SER A 210 0.61 25.31 23.62
C SER A 210 0.10 26.58 22.91
N ILE A 211 1.00 27.29 22.22
CA ILE A 211 0.66 28.41 21.33
C ILE A 211 0.11 27.80 20.03
N PHE A 212 -1.15 27.37 20.05
CA PHE A 212 -1.72 26.65 18.91
C PHE A 212 -1.84 27.55 17.66
N ASP A 213 -1.35 27.02 16.55
CA ASP A 213 -2.02 27.19 15.26
C ASP A 213 -3.37 26.44 15.34
N LYS A 214 -4.48 27.11 15.01
CA LYS A 214 -5.84 26.52 15.05
C LYS A 214 -5.97 25.23 14.23
N SER A 215 -5.02 24.95 13.36
CA SER A 215 -4.95 23.77 12.50
C SER A 215 -4.46 22.48 13.20
N ASN A 216 -3.80 22.56 14.36
CA ASN A 216 -3.18 21.40 15.03
C ASN A 216 -4.10 20.78 16.10
N ASN A 217 -5.14 20.06 15.67
CA ASN A 217 -6.11 19.44 16.57
C ASN A 217 -5.58 18.14 17.18
N ALA A 218 -5.52 18.07 18.52
CA ALA A 218 -5.07 16.89 19.26
C ALA A 218 -5.92 15.64 19.01
N ALA A 219 -7.21 15.79 18.69
CA ALA A 219 -8.08 14.65 18.42
C ALA A 219 -7.70 13.90 17.13
N ASN A 220 -6.99 14.55 16.20
CA ASN A 220 -6.57 13.97 14.92
C ASN A 220 -5.54 12.83 15.06
N ILE A 221 -5.08 12.49 16.27
CA ILE A 221 -4.18 11.35 16.49
C ILE A 221 -4.95 10.03 16.72
N ALA A 222 -6.27 10.09 16.80
CA ALA A 222 -7.15 8.97 17.11
C ALA A 222 -8.58 9.22 16.60
N ASP A 223 -8.72 9.88 15.44
CA ASP A 223 -10.03 10.20 14.85
C ASP A 223 -10.49 9.15 13.82
N GLY A 224 -9.64 8.17 13.51
CA GLY A 224 -9.92 7.12 12.53
C GLY A 224 -9.70 7.59 11.08
N ASP A 225 -9.07 8.73 10.85
CA ASP A 225 -8.72 9.25 9.54
C ASP A 225 -7.19 9.41 9.40
N GLN A 226 -6.54 8.43 8.77
CA GLN A 226 -5.10 8.47 8.53
C GLN A 226 -4.61 9.63 7.60
N LEU A 227 -5.51 10.46 7.06
CA LEU A 227 -5.18 11.67 6.31
C LEU A 227 -5.16 12.93 7.18
N THR A 228 -5.72 12.90 8.39
CA THR A 228 -5.51 13.93 9.41
C THR A 228 -4.26 13.59 10.23
N ASN A 229 -3.78 14.53 11.04
CA ASN A 229 -2.68 14.29 11.96
C ASN A 229 -2.63 15.33 13.07
N PHE A 230 -2.00 14.95 14.18
CA PHE A 230 -1.45 15.84 15.19
C PHE A 230 0.04 16.05 14.96
N SER A 231 0.51 17.29 15.09
CA SER A 231 1.92 17.66 15.06
C SER A 231 2.45 17.94 16.47
N ALA A 232 3.28 17.04 17.01
CA ALA A 232 4.02 17.31 18.25
C ALA A 232 5.24 18.21 17.94
N LYS A 233 5.19 19.51 18.25
CA LYS A 233 6.26 20.49 18.01
C LYS A 233 6.74 21.09 19.32
N GLY A 234 8.05 21.29 19.49
CA GLY A 234 8.58 21.84 20.73
C GLY A 234 8.22 20.96 21.93
N GLU A 235 7.55 21.58 22.90
CA GLU A 235 7.03 20.94 24.12
C GLU A 235 5.59 20.43 23.95
N ASP A 236 5.00 20.54 22.76
CA ASP A 236 3.65 20.04 22.51
C ASP A 236 3.60 18.53 22.67
N TRP A 237 2.52 18.09 23.30
CA TRP A 237 2.18 16.68 23.44
C TRP A 237 0.66 16.50 23.44
N VAL A 238 0.25 15.32 23.03
CA VAL A 238 -1.11 14.81 23.19
C VAL A 238 -1.06 13.59 24.08
N GLY A 239 -2.00 13.49 24.99
CA GLY A 239 -2.11 12.40 25.93
C GLY A 239 -3.47 11.76 25.94
N PHE A 240 -3.54 10.64 26.65
CA PHE A 240 -4.67 9.75 26.77
C PHE A 240 -4.87 9.46 28.26
N ASP A 241 -6.02 9.86 28.82
CA ASP A 241 -6.46 9.51 30.17
C ASP A 241 -7.46 8.34 30.08
N PHE A 242 -7.04 7.14 30.47
CA PHE A 242 -7.88 5.95 30.48
C PHE A 242 -8.86 5.90 31.67
N CYS A 243 -8.91 6.93 32.51
CA CYS A 243 -9.71 7.07 33.73
C CYS A 243 -9.37 6.09 34.87
N ARG A 244 -8.68 4.99 34.56
CA ARG A 244 -8.12 4.01 35.47
C ARG A 244 -6.76 3.53 34.93
N PRO A 245 -5.89 2.97 35.78
CA PRO A 245 -4.74 2.21 35.30
C PRO A 245 -5.20 1.10 34.36
N VAL A 246 -4.53 0.98 33.22
CA VAL A 246 -4.79 -0.08 32.23
C VAL A 246 -3.48 -0.77 31.86
N ASN A 247 -3.57 -2.07 31.62
CA ASN A 247 -2.50 -2.87 31.06
C ASN A 247 -2.54 -2.79 29.54
N ILE A 248 -1.50 -2.24 28.93
CA ILE A 248 -1.38 -2.15 27.47
C ILE A 248 -0.35 -3.18 27.02
N SER A 249 -0.75 -4.08 26.14
CA SER A 249 0.11 -5.15 25.63
C SER A 249 0.94 -4.70 24.43
N LYS A 250 0.37 -3.82 23.58
CA LYS A 250 1.04 -3.23 22.44
C LYS A 250 0.42 -1.88 22.07
N ILE A 251 1.21 -1.07 21.38
CA ILE A 251 0.79 0.20 20.80
C ILE A 251 1.13 0.16 19.32
N SER A 252 0.13 0.28 18.47
CA SER A 252 0.33 0.46 17.03
C SER A 252 0.10 1.90 16.63
N TYR A 253 0.76 2.35 15.57
CA TYR A 253 0.67 3.73 15.13
C TYR A 253 0.74 3.84 13.62
N ILE A 254 0.10 4.87 13.06
CA ILE A 254 0.25 5.32 11.68
C ILE A 254 0.78 6.77 11.74
N ARG A 255 1.98 7.00 11.23
CA ARG A 255 2.54 8.35 11.08
C ARG A 255 1.75 9.11 10.02
N ARG A 256 1.86 10.45 10.01
CA ARG A 256 1.27 11.26 8.92
C ARG A 256 1.69 10.70 7.56
N CYS A 257 0.72 10.31 6.75
CA CYS A 257 0.98 9.60 5.50
C CYS A 257 -0.01 10.00 4.39
N ASP A 258 -0.11 9.13 3.39
CA ASP A 258 -0.85 9.31 2.13
C ASP A 258 -2.15 8.50 2.07
N GLY A 259 -2.62 7.96 3.20
CA GLY A 259 -3.85 7.17 3.25
C GLY A 259 -3.71 5.72 2.75
N ASN A 260 -2.48 5.21 2.65
CA ASN A 260 -2.22 3.87 2.11
C ASN A 260 -1.65 2.86 3.11
N SER A 261 -1.57 3.21 4.39
CA SER A 261 -1.29 2.21 5.43
C SER A 261 -2.49 1.27 5.60
N ILE A 262 -2.22 0.03 6.03
CA ILE A 262 -3.28 -0.80 6.59
C ILE A 262 -3.72 -0.17 7.90
N GLN A 263 -5.03 -0.03 8.07
CA GLN A 263 -5.64 0.66 9.20
C GLN A 263 -6.68 -0.25 9.85
N PRO A 264 -6.66 -0.39 11.19
CA PRO A 264 -7.68 -1.14 11.91
C PRO A 264 -9.11 -0.69 11.57
N GLY A 265 -10.04 -1.64 11.49
CA GLY A 265 -11.45 -1.39 11.20
C GLY A 265 -11.80 -1.25 9.72
N LEU A 266 -10.81 -1.14 8.82
CA LEU A 266 -11.05 -1.15 7.37
C LEU A 266 -11.08 -2.57 6.80
N GLU A 267 -11.88 -2.76 5.76
CA GLU A 267 -11.99 -4.03 5.04
C GLU A 267 -11.01 -4.06 3.87
N TYR A 268 -10.34 -5.19 3.70
CA TYR A 268 -9.38 -5.44 2.63
C TYR A 268 -9.68 -6.76 1.94
N SER A 269 -9.70 -6.73 0.61
CA SER A 269 -9.88 -7.91 -0.25
C SER A 269 -8.62 -8.14 -1.08
N LEU A 270 -8.04 -9.34 -0.99
CA LEU A 270 -6.86 -9.73 -1.75
C LEU A 270 -7.25 -10.63 -2.92
N TYR A 271 -6.73 -10.31 -4.10
CA TYR A 271 -6.95 -11.05 -5.34
C TYR A 271 -5.61 -11.52 -5.92
N TYR A 272 -5.66 -12.59 -6.70
CA TYR A 272 -4.57 -13.00 -7.58
C TYR A 272 -5.04 -13.18 -9.01
N TRP A 273 -4.15 -12.99 -9.99
CA TRP A 273 -4.44 -13.25 -11.39
C TRP A 273 -4.16 -14.70 -11.73
N ASP A 274 -5.19 -15.43 -12.17
CA ASP A 274 -5.10 -16.81 -12.63
C ASP A 274 -6.18 -17.07 -13.70
N ASN A 275 -6.01 -18.06 -14.56
CA ASN A 275 -7.03 -18.46 -15.54
C ASN A 275 -7.65 -17.27 -16.31
N ASN A 276 -6.83 -16.28 -16.66
CA ASN A 276 -7.20 -15.06 -17.38
C ASN A 276 -8.21 -14.13 -16.65
N ASN A 277 -8.32 -14.20 -15.32
CA ASN A 277 -9.15 -13.32 -14.52
C ASN A 277 -8.59 -13.09 -13.10
N TRP A 278 -9.19 -12.13 -12.38
CA TRP A 278 -8.89 -11.89 -10.97
C TRP A 278 -9.71 -12.84 -10.09
N GLN A 279 -9.02 -13.64 -9.29
CA GLN A 279 -9.60 -14.58 -8.32
C GLN A 279 -9.48 -14.01 -6.92
N LEU A 280 -10.58 -13.97 -6.17
CA LEU A 280 -10.57 -13.55 -4.76
C LEU A 280 -9.90 -14.62 -3.90
N ILE A 281 -8.92 -14.23 -3.09
CA ILE A 281 -8.33 -15.09 -2.06
C ILE A 281 -9.18 -15.03 -0.80
N ASN A 282 -9.33 -13.83 -0.25
CA ASN A 282 -10.12 -13.59 0.96
C ASN A 282 -10.46 -12.10 1.12
N THR A 283 -11.45 -11.83 1.95
CA THR A 283 -11.83 -10.49 2.43
C THR A 283 -11.77 -10.48 3.95
N LYS A 284 -11.05 -9.51 4.53
CA LYS A 284 -10.82 -9.43 5.98
C LYS A 284 -10.91 -7.98 6.46
N ILE A 285 -11.34 -7.80 7.70
CA ILE A 285 -11.20 -6.52 8.42
C ILE A 285 -9.85 -6.53 9.14
N ALA A 286 -9.06 -5.48 8.97
CA ALA A 286 -7.80 -5.37 9.70
C ALA A 286 -8.07 -5.08 11.19
N ASN A 287 -7.39 -5.81 12.07
CA ASN A 287 -7.45 -5.58 13.52
C ASN A 287 -6.23 -4.79 14.02
N ASP A 288 -5.23 -4.60 13.17
CA ASP A 288 -3.97 -3.93 13.47
C ASP A 288 -3.52 -3.10 12.24
N VAL A 289 -2.38 -2.42 12.34
CA VAL A 289 -1.76 -1.65 11.24
C VAL A 289 -1.10 -2.54 10.17
N PHE A 290 -1.45 -3.82 10.18
CA PHE A 290 -1.09 -4.83 9.19
C PHE A 290 -2.28 -5.78 8.98
N ILE A 291 -2.25 -6.51 7.87
CA ILE A 291 -3.20 -7.58 7.60
C ILE A 291 -2.48 -8.78 7.03
N GLU A 292 -2.89 -9.97 7.43
CA GLU A 292 -2.35 -11.23 6.93
C GLU A 292 -3.39 -11.95 6.08
N PHE A 293 -2.93 -12.51 4.97
CA PHE A 293 -3.72 -13.37 4.11
C PHE A 293 -3.04 -14.72 4.02
N GLU A 294 -3.73 -15.77 4.47
CA GLU A 294 -3.30 -17.16 4.30
C GLU A 294 -3.71 -17.66 2.90
N ASN A 295 -3.21 -18.84 2.53
CA ASN A 295 -3.56 -19.51 1.28
C ASN A 295 -3.29 -18.67 0.02
N VAL A 296 -2.21 -17.88 0.02
CA VAL A 296 -1.78 -17.11 -1.15
C VAL A 296 -0.88 -17.99 -2.02
N PRO A 297 -1.21 -18.22 -3.31
CA PRO A 297 -0.34 -18.95 -4.22
C PRO A 297 1.03 -18.28 -4.37
N GLN A 298 2.10 -19.06 -4.47
CA GLN A 298 3.43 -18.51 -4.70
C GLN A 298 3.55 -17.92 -6.11
N LYS A 299 4.47 -16.96 -6.32
CA LYS A 299 4.76 -16.32 -7.63
C LYS A 299 3.56 -15.65 -8.31
N ALA A 300 2.46 -15.46 -7.58
CA ALA A 300 1.24 -14.87 -8.08
C ALA A 300 1.38 -13.35 -8.30
N LEU A 301 0.73 -12.83 -9.34
CA LEU A 301 0.43 -11.40 -9.45
C LEU A 301 -0.78 -11.10 -8.56
N LEU A 302 -0.60 -10.18 -7.62
CA LEU A 302 -1.56 -9.86 -6.57
C LEU A 302 -2.12 -8.45 -6.75
N ALA A 303 -3.35 -8.25 -6.28
CA ALA A 303 -3.99 -6.95 -6.15
C ALA A 303 -4.76 -6.88 -4.83
N ILE A 304 -4.61 -5.79 -4.08
CA ILE A 304 -5.38 -5.53 -2.86
C ILE A 304 -6.35 -4.38 -3.07
N LYS A 305 -7.60 -4.57 -2.63
CA LYS A 305 -8.62 -3.53 -2.57
C LYS A 305 -8.96 -3.23 -1.13
N CYS A 306 -9.21 -1.96 -0.82
CA CYS A 306 -9.66 -1.50 0.48
C CYS A 306 -11.06 -0.89 0.34
N SER A 307 -11.88 -0.96 1.39
CA SER A 307 -13.19 -0.30 1.45
C SER A 307 -13.09 1.23 1.35
N GLN A 308 -11.89 1.81 1.55
CA GLN A 308 -11.61 3.23 1.41
C GLN A 308 -10.45 3.53 0.44
N GLY A 309 -10.51 4.73 -0.14
CA GLY A 309 -9.56 5.21 -1.14
C GLY A 309 -9.76 4.58 -2.52
N LYS A 310 -9.07 5.13 -3.53
CA LYS A 310 -9.18 4.67 -4.92
C LYS A 310 -7.87 4.14 -5.50
N GLN A 311 -6.75 4.38 -4.81
CA GLN A 311 -5.43 3.94 -5.24
C GLN A 311 -5.34 2.41 -5.12
N GLN A 312 -5.03 1.78 -6.23
CA GLN A 312 -4.85 0.34 -6.36
C GLN A 312 -3.63 0.10 -7.22
N ARG A 313 -2.83 -0.90 -6.85
CA ARG A 313 -1.63 -1.28 -7.59
C ARG A 313 -1.43 -2.78 -7.51
N ILE A 314 -0.99 -3.36 -8.61
CA ILE A 314 -0.62 -4.76 -8.63
C ILE A 314 0.78 -4.92 -8.05
N PHE A 315 1.05 -6.09 -7.49
CA PHE A 315 2.35 -6.40 -6.90
C PHE A 315 2.64 -7.89 -6.97
N VAL A 316 3.91 -8.23 -6.84
CA VAL A 316 4.32 -9.59 -6.48
C VAL A 316 4.92 -9.56 -5.08
N CYS A 317 4.93 -10.71 -4.44
CA CYS A 317 5.52 -10.89 -3.14
C CYS A 317 6.55 -12.02 -3.24
N ASP A 318 7.80 -11.76 -2.86
CA ASP A 318 8.89 -12.75 -2.91
C ASP A 318 8.90 -13.66 -1.67
N GLU A 319 9.76 -14.68 -1.65
CA GLU A 319 9.84 -15.68 -0.58
C GLU A 319 10.01 -15.09 0.83
N ASP A 320 10.65 -13.92 0.95
CA ASP A 320 10.90 -13.20 2.20
C ASP A 320 9.78 -12.22 2.61
N ASN A 321 8.62 -12.30 1.95
CA ASN A 321 7.48 -11.38 2.10
C ASN A 321 7.77 -9.93 1.68
N LYS A 322 8.81 -9.69 0.87
CA LYS A 322 9.04 -8.38 0.29
C LYS A 322 8.10 -8.17 -0.90
N ILE A 323 7.52 -6.98 -0.95
CA ILE A 323 6.54 -6.58 -1.96
C ILE A 323 7.23 -5.74 -3.04
N ASP A 324 7.09 -6.14 -4.29
CA ASP A 324 7.46 -5.34 -5.46
C ASP A 324 6.19 -4.91 -6.21
N TRP A 325 5.95 -3.60 -6.22
CA TRP A 325 4.77 -2.97 -6.84
C TRP A 325 5.01 -2.65 -8.32
N TYR A 326 4.01 -2.86 -9.17
CA TYR A 326 4.08 -2.59 -10.62
C TYR A 326 3.08 -1.55 -11.08
#